data_AF-A0AA39LF38-F1
#
_entry.id   AF-A0AA39LF38-F1
#
_cell.length_a   1.000
_cell.length_b   1.000
_cell.length_c   1.000
_cell.angle_alpha   90.00
_cell.angle_beta   90.00
_cell.angle_gamma   90.00
#
_symmetry.space_group_name_H-M   'P 1'
#
loop_
_entity.id
_entity.type
_entity.pdbx_description
1 polymer ?
#
loop_
_entity_poly.entity_id
_entity_poly.type
_entity_poly.pdbx_seq_one_letter_code
_entity_poly.pdbx_strand_id
1 'polypeptide(L)'
;MNKLLVVFVACAVVAVFGQEPPPPPFLQGASPAVIQSFNALLQNAGGKTDKQIDDAVDKWVAGQSAQVKSAYVKFKADIKQQQAAAENAHKAALAKFSPAAKAADAKLSAIANSPALTAEQKGEQIQQILGSLPANVRNEIESAMQG
;
A
#
# COMPACT_ATOMS: atom_id res chain seq x y z
N MET A 1 -12.34 14.67 -4.38
CA MET A 1 -11.60 14.19 -3.19
C MET A 1 -10.74 13.00 -3.60
N ASN A 2 -9.43 13.21 -3.75
CA ASN A 2 -8.49 12.23 -4.30
C ASN A 2 -8.26 11.07 -3.32
N LYS A 3 -8.95 9.93 -3.55
CA LYS A 3 -8.71 8.64 -2.90
C LYS A 3 -7.70 7.84 -3.73
N LEU A 4 -6.42 8.19 -3.68
CA LEU A 4 -5.42 7.67 -4.63
C LEU A 4 -4.03 7.62 -3.99
N LEU A 5 -3.89 7.01 -2.81
CA LEU A 5 -2.61 7.00 -2.08
C LEU A 5 -2.45 5.71 -1.27
N VAL A 6 -2.24 4.58 -1.94
CA VAL A 6 -1.46 3.43 -1.41
C VAL A 6 -0.98 2.63 -2.62
N VAL A 7 0.15 3.00 -3.23
CA VAL A 7 0.70 2.21 -4.35
C VAL A 7 2.08 1.61 -4.06
N PHE A 8 2.80 2.06 -3.04
CA PHE A 8 4.19 1.61 -2.83
C PHE A 8 4.42 0.66 -1.66
N VAL A 9 3.39 0.27 -0.91
CA VAL A 9 3.56 -0.72 0.19
C VAL A 9 3.71 -2.16 -0.34
N ALA A 10 3.20 -2.46 -1.54
CA ALA A 10 3.29 -3.82 -2.10
C ALA A 10 4.70 -4.23 -2.56
N CYS A 11 5.63 -3.29 -2.78
CA CYS A 11 7.02 -3.60 -3.11
C CYS A 11 7.94 -3.69 -1.87
N ALA A 12 7.47 -3.29 -0.68
CA ALA A 12 8.30 -3.20 0.53
C ALA A 12 8.36 -4.48 1.38
N VAL A 13 7.60 -5.55 1.04
CA VAL A 13 7.43 -6.72 1.92
C VAL A 13 8.46 -7.85 1.65
N VAL A 14 9.46 -7.66 0.79
CA VAL A 14 10.48 -8.70 0.54
C VAL A 14 11.88 -8.19 0.87
N ALA A 15 12.12 -7.90 2.15
CA ALA A 15 13.46 -7.67 2.70
C ALA A 15 13.94 -8.84 3.58
N VAL A 16 13.32 -10.03 3.45
CA VAL A 16 13.67 -11.22 4.26
C VAL A 16 14.67 -12.15 3.56
N PHE A 17 14.87 -11.99 2.25
CA PHE A 17 15.91 -12.69 1.49
C PHE A 17 16.58 -11.64 0.61
N GLY A 18 17.91 -11.57 0.57
CA GLY A 18 18.70 -10.49 -0.07
C GLY A 18 18.57 -10.34 -1.60
N GLN A 19 17.38 -10.52 -2.17
CA GLN A 19 17.02 -10.16 -3.52
C GLN A 19 16.26 -8.83 -3.48
N GLU A 20 16.73 -7.83 -4.23
CA GLU A 20 15.95 -6.61 -4.44
C GLU A 20 14.57 -6.99 -4.99
N PRO A 21 13.47 -6.43 -4.45
CA PRO A 21 12.13 -6.70 -4.97
C PRO A 21 12.09 -6.40 -6.47
N PRO A 22 11.37 -7.19 -7.27
CA PRO A 22 11.30 -6.98 -8.70
C PRO A 22 10.84 -5.54 -8.99
N PRO A 23 11.43 -4.88 -10.01
CA PRO A 23 11.08 -3.50 -10.32
C PRO A 23 9.58 -3.41 -10.62
N PRO A 24 8.93 -2.30 -10.22
CA PRO A 24 7.50 -2.13 -10.45
C PRO A 24 7.20 -2.19 -11.97
N PRO A 25 5.98 -2.59 -12.37
CA PRO A 25 5.63 -2.82 -13.78
C PRO A 25 5.95 -1.64 -14.71
N PHE A 26 5.86 -0.39 -14.22
CA PHE A 26 6.16 0.79 -15.02
C PHE A 26 7.66 1.00 -15.32
N LEU A 27 8.54 0.22 -14.70
CA LEU A 27 9.98 0.18 -14.94
C LEU A 27 10.43 -1.08 -15.70
N GLN A 28 9.50 -1.90 -16.19
CA GLN A 28 9.86 -3.03 -17.03
C GLN A 28 10.60 -2.56 -18.29
N GLY A 29 11.78 -3.14 -18.53
CA GLY A 29 12.65 -2.77 -19.64
C GLY A 29 13.38 -1.43 -19.47
N ALA A 30 13.25 -0.77 -18.31
CA ALA A 30 14.07 0.39 -18.00
C ALA A 30 15.55 0.00 -17.87
N SER A 31 16.45 0.96 -18.09
CA SER A 31 17.88 0.70 -17.92
C SER A 31 18.22 0.43 -16.46
N PRO A 32 19.32 -0.32 -16.18
CA PRO A 32 19.76 -0.54 -14.80
C PRO A 32 19.95 0.75 -14.00
N ALA A 33 20.43 1.82 -14.63
CA ALA A 33 20.60 3.12 -13.99
C ALA A 33 19.28 3.76 -13.55
N VAL A 34 18.21 3.64 -14.36
CA VAL A 34 16.88 4.14 -14.00
C VAL A 34 16.32 3.34 -12.82
N ILE A 35 16.43 2.01 -12.86
CA ILE A 35 16.00 1.12 -11.77
C ILE A 35 16.76 1.45 -10.48
N GLN A 36 18.09 1.61 -10.54
CA GLN A 36 18.91 1.97 -9.39
C GLN A 36 18.52 3.33 -8.80
N SER A 37 18.25 4.33 -9.65
CA SER A 37 17.81 5.65 -9.17
C SER A 37 16.45 5.60 -8.47
N PHE A 38 15.57 4.71 -8.91
CA PHE A 38 14.28 4.46 -8.27
C PHE A 38 14.46 3.73 -6.94
N ASN A 39 15.31 2.70 -6.87
CA ASN A 39 15.61 2.01 -5.61
C ASN A 39 16.21 2.97 -4.58
N ALA A 40 17.11 3.88 -4.99
CA ALA A 40 17.67 4.91 -4.12
C ALA A 40 16.60 5.88 -3.58
N LEU A 41 15.59 6.24 -4.41
CA LEU A 41 14.45 7.03 -3.96
C LEU A 41 13.69 6.31 -2.83
N LEU A 42 13.44 5.01 -3.00
CA LEU A 42 12.71 4.19 -2.02
C LEU A 42 13.52 3.92 -0.74
N GLN A 43 14.83 3.73 -0.83
CA GLN A 43 15.69 3.58 0.36
C GLN A 43 15.64 4.85 1.24
N ASN A 44 15.48 6.02 0.64
CA ASN A 44 15.31 7.29 1.35
C ASN A 44 13.85 7.56 1.78
N ALA A 45 12.93 6.62 1.57
CA ALA A 45 11.54 6.75 1.98
C ALA A 45 11.30 6.48 3.47
N GLY A 46 12.31 5.95 4.18
CA GLY A 46 12.24 5.73 5.63
C GLY A 46 11.80 7.01 6.37
N GLY A 47 10.74 6.90 7.16
CA GLY A 47 10.16 8.02 7.92
C GLY A 47 9.29 8.99 7.09
N LYS A 48 9.09 8.77 5.79
CA LYS A 48 8.14 9.54 5.00
C LYS A 48 6.72 8.99 5.16
N THR A 49 5.76 9.89 5.10
CA THR A 49 4.33 9.56 4.93
C THR A 49 4.08 9.07 3.51
N ASP A 50 3.02 8.28 3.31
CA ASP A 50 2.62 7.80 1.97
C ASP A 50 2.51 8.95 0.96
N LYS A 51 1.93 10.08 1.37
CA LYS A 51 1.85 11.27 0.52
C LYS A 51 3.22 11.80 0.09
N GLN A 52 4.18 11.85 1.02
CA GLN A 52 5.53 12.33 0.72
C GLN A 52 6.28 11.37 -0.21
N ILE A 53 6.04 10.07 -0.10
CA ILE A 53 6.59 9.06 -1.00
C ILE A 53 6.00 9.25 -2.40
N ASP A 54 4.67 9.37 -2.50
CA ASP A 54 3.98 9.55 -3.77
C ASP A 54 4.41 10.85 -4.48
N ASP A 55 4.52 11.97 -3.74
CA ASP A 55 5.04 13.22 -4.30
C ASP A 55 6.49 13.09 -4.79
N ALA A 56 7.32 12.31 -4.09
CA ALA A 56 8.71 12.07 -4.47
C ALA A 56 8.81 11.21 -5.73
N VAL A 57 7.95 10.19 -5.87
CA VAL A 57 7.87 9.36 -7.09
C VAL A 57 7.33 10.17 -8.26
N ASP A 58 6.24 10.93 -8.09
CA ASP A 58 5.68 11.79 -9.13
C ASP A 58 6.74 12.78 -9.65
N LYS A 59 7.53 13.38 -8.74
CA LYS A 59 8.65 14.27 -9.09
C LYS A 59 9.77 13.52 -9.82
N TRP A 60 10.13 12.32 -9.38
CA TRP A 60 11.15 11.50 -10.04
C TRP A 60 10.72 11.11 -11.46
N VAL A 61 9.46 10.70 -11.66
CA VAL A 61 8.88 10.32 -12.96
C VAL A 61 8.87 11.50 -13.93
N ALA A 62 8.65 12.72 -13.47
CA ALA A 62 8.68 13.92 -14.30
C ALA A 62 10.03 14.12 -15.03
N GLY A 63 11.14 13.61 -14.46
CA GLY A 63 12.47 13.63 -15.08
C GLY A 63 12.77 12.46 -16.03
N GLN A 64 11.88 11.47 -16.16
CA GLN A 64 12.13 10.26 -16.93
C GLN A 64 11.72 10.37 -18.41
N SER A 65 12.06 9.32 -19.17
CA SER A 65 11.66 9.18 -20.58
C SER A 65 10.14 9.14 -20.75
N ALA A 66 9.67 9.46 -21.96
CA ALA A 66 8.24 9.42 -22.30
C ALA A 66 7.62 8.02 -22.09
N GLN A 67 8.42 6.96 -22.30
CA GLN A 67 8.01 5.57 -22.06
C GLN A 67 7.73 5.33 -20.57
N VAL A 68 8.64 5.71 -19.67
CA VAL A 68 8.47 5.54 -18.21
C VAL A 68 7.28 6.36 -17.72
N LYS A 69 7.14 7.61 -18.18
CA LYS A 69 5.99 8.46 -17.85
C LYS A 69 4.65 7.82 -18.23
N SER A 70 4.54 7.32 -19.46
CA SER A 70 3.32 6.69 -19.95
C SER A 70 3.00 5.39 -19.21
N ALA A 71 4.02 4.56 -18.96
CA ALA A 71 3.87 3.33 -18.19
C ALA A 71 3.45 3.61 -16.74
N TYR A 72 3.96 4.69 -16.14
CA TYR A 72 3.60 5.09 -14.79
C TYR A 72 2.14 5.59 -14.69
N VAL A 73 1.68 6.38 -15.67
CA VAL A 73 0.27 6.79 -15.75
C VAL A 73 -0.65 5.57 -15.86
N LYS A 74 -0.31 4.61 -16.74
CA LYS A 74 -1.05 3.36 -16.85
C LYS A 74 -1.04 2.58 -15.54
N PHE A 75 0.11 2.45 -14.91
CA PHE A 75 0.25 1.77 -13.63
C PHE A 75 -0.65 2.38 -12.54
N LYS A 76 -0.70 3.71 -12.41
CA LYS A 76 -1.63 4.38 -11.47
C LYS A 76 -3.09 4.05 -11.78
N ALA A 77 -3.47 4.00 -13.05
CA ALA A 77 -4.83 3.65 -13.46
C ALA A 77 -5.17 2.18 -13.13
N ASP A 78 -4.26 1.25 -13.43
CA ASP A 78 -4.42 -0.18 -13.18
C ASP A 78 -4.53 -0.46 -11.67
N ILE A 79 -3.72 0.21 -10.84
CA ILE A 79 -3.80 0.10 -9.37
C ILE A 79 -5.14 0.63 -8.85
N LYS A 80 -5.62 1.77 -9.35
CA LYS A 80 -6.93 2.30 -8.98
C LYS A 80 -8.07 1.32 -9.31
N GLN A 81 -7.97 0.63 -10.44
CA GLN A 81 -8.94 -0.39 -10.83
C GLN A 81 -8.89 -1.61 -9.90
N GLN A 82 -7.69 -2.09 -9.55
CA GLN A 82 -7.52 -3.21 -8.62
C GLN A 82 -7.99 -2.86 -7.21
N GLN A 83 -7.75 -1.63 -6.75
CA GLN A 83 -8.26 -1.13 -5.47
C GLN A 83 -9.79 -1.17 -5.44
N ALA A 84 -10.48 -0.76 -6.50
CA ALA A 84 -11.94 -0.83 -6.55
C ALA A 84 -12.46 -2.28 -6.48
N ALA A 85 -11.77 -3.22 -7.12
CA ALA A 85 -12.11 -4.64 -7.03
C ALA A 85 -11.87 -5.20 -5.62
N ALA A 86 -10.74 -4.86 -5.00
CA ALA A 86 -10.41 -5.25 -3.64
C ALA A 86 -11.39 -4.65 -2.62
N GLU A 87 -11.76 -3.37 -2.76
CA GLU A 87 -12.79 -2.72 -1.92
C GLU A 87 -14.14 -3.42 -2.04
N ASN A 88 -14.52 -3.89 -3.23
CA ASN A 88 -15.77 -4.63 -3.41
C ASN A 88 -15.71 -6.03 -2.77
N ALA A 89 -14.61 -6.75 -2.91
CA ALA A 89 -14.40 -8.03 -2.22
C ALA A 89 -14.39 -7.84 -0.69
N HIS A 90 -13.76 -6.78 -0.22
CA HIS A 90 -13.73 -6.39 1.18
C HIS A 90 -15.13 -6.05 1.72
N LYS A 91 -15.95 -5.28 0.99
CA LYS A 91 -17.36 -5.04 1.35
C LYS A 91 -18.18 -6.32 1.43
N ALA A 92 -17.93 -7.29 0.54
CA ALA A 92 -18.59 -8.59 0.58
C ALA A 92 -18.17 -9.41 1.82
N ALA A 93 -16.89 -9.34 2.21
CA ALA A 93 -16.40 -9.96 3.44
C ALA A 93 -17.01 -9.30 4.68
N LEU A 94 -17.09 -7.95 4.71
CA LEU A 94 -17.72 -7.21 5.80
C LEU A 94 -19.17 -7.62 6.04
N ALA A 95 -19.92 -8.07 5.03
CA ALA A 95 -21.29 -8.55 5.23
C ALA A 95 -21.37 -9.71 6.23
N LYS A 96 -20.32 -10.54 6.32
CA LYS A 96 -20.23 -11.71 7.20
C LYS A 96 -19.74 -11.37 8.61
N PHE A 97 -19.26 -10.15 8.83
CA PHE A 97 -18.66 -9.73 10.10
C PHE A 97 -19.72 -9.31 11.13
N SER A 98 -19.43 -9.59 12.39
CA SER A 98 -20.12 -9.05 13.55
C SER A 98 -20.01 -7.53 13.61
N PRO A 99 -20.93 -6.83 14.33
CA PRO A 99 -20.83 -5.39 14.50
C PRO A 99 -19.49 -4.92 15.08
N ALA A 100 -18.92 -5.70 16.01
CA ALA A 100 -17.61 -5.41 16.60
C ALA A 100 -16.47 -5.58 15.59
N ALA A 101 -16.49 -6.64 14.79
CA ALA A 101 -15.51 -6.87 13.74
C ALA A 101 -15.58 -5.80 12.64
N LYS A 102 -16.78 -5.35 12.23
CA LYS A 102 -16.97 -4.22 11.31
C LYS A 102 -16.39 -2.91 11.85
N ALA A 103 -16.60 -2.63 13.13
CA ALA A 103 -16.07 -1.42 13.76
C ALA A 103 -14.54 -1.45 13.88
N ALA A 104 -13.96 -2.61 14.18
CA ALA A 104 -12.53 -2.82 14.19
C ALA A 104 -11.93 -2.63 12.79
N ASP A 105 -12.53 -3.27 11.79
CA ASP A 105 -12.13 -3.17 10.39
C ASP A 105 -12.17 -1.73 9.87
N ALA A 106 -13.23 -0.97 10.16
CA ALA A 106 -13.33 0.43 9.76
C ALA A 106 -12.17 1.29 10.31
N LYS A 107 -11.71 1.01 11.54
CA LYS A 107 -10.56 1.71 12.16
C LYS A 107 -9.25 1.29 11.48
N LEU A 108 -9.06 -0.01 11.25
CA LEU A 108 -7.88 -0.54 10.55
C LEU A 108 -7.79 0.04 9.13
N SER A 109 -8.90 0.04 8.40
CA SER A 109 -9.01 0.64 7.06
C SER A 109 -8.72 2.14 7.06
N ALA A 110 -9.18 2.89 8.07
CA ALA A 110 -8.88 4.33 8.18
C ALA A 110 -7.38 4.60 8.39
N ILE A 111 -6.71 3.79 9.21
CA ILE A 111 -5.25 3.90 9.44
C ILE A 111 -4.47 3.52 8.19
N ALA A 112 -4.81 2.38 7.58
CA ALA A 112 -4.15 1.88 6.38
C ALA A 112 -4.22 2.91 5.24
N ASN A 113 -5.37 3.57 5.08
CA ASN A 113 -5.59 4.58 4.04
C ASN A 113 -5.19 6.00 4.44
N SER A 114 -4.63 6.22 5.63
CA SER A 114 -4.23 7.56 6.06
C SER A 114 -2.97 8.01 5.30
N PRO A 115 -3.04 9.11 4.52
CA PRO A 115 -1.88 9.62 3.80
C PRO A 115 -0.93 10.43 4.70
N ALA A 116 -1.35 10.71 5.93
CA ALA A 116 -0.61 11.53 6.89
C ALA A 116 0.25 10.70 7.87
N LEU A 117 0.08 9.38 7.87
CA LEU A 117 0.84 8.47 8.72
C LEU A 117 2.02 7.87 7.96
N THR A 118 3.13 7.66 8.65
CA THR A 118 4.24 6.83 8.17
C THR A 118 3.87 5.34 8.27
N ALA A 119 4.61 4.48 7.58
CA ALA A 119 4.43 3.03 7.68
C ALA A 119 4.57 2.51 9.12
N GLU A 120 5.52 3.06 9.88
CA GLU A 120 5.74 2.74 11.30
C GLU A 120 4.53 3.15 12.15
N GLN A 121 4.04 4.38 12.01
CA GLN A 121 2.85 4.86 12.73
C GLN A 121 1.60 4.05 12.40
N LYS A 122 1.44 3.61 11.14
CA LYS A 122 0.36 2.70 10.76
C LYS A 122 0.50 1.36 11.45
N GLY A 123 1.71 0.79 11.46
CA GLY A 123 2.02 -0.46 12.14
C GLY A 123 1.69 -0.42 13.63
N GLU A 124 2.13 0.62 14.33
CA GLU A 124 1.86 0.82 15.76
C GLU A 124 0.35 0.94 16.04
N GLN A 125 -0.37 1.77 15.29
CA GLN A 125 -1.81 1.97 15.51
C GLN A 125 -2.63 0.72 15.17
N ILE A 126 -2.23 -0.02 14.13
CA ILE A 126 -2.85 -1.31 13.78
C ILE A 126 -2.62 -2.33 14.91
N GLN A 127 -1.38 -2.45 15.42
CA GLN A 127 -1.08 -3.34 16.54
C GLN A 127 -1.86 -2.97 17.80
N GLN A 128 -1.98 -1.68 18.12
CA GLN A 128 -2.78 -1.21 19.25
C GLN A 128 -4.25 -1.61 19.11
N ILE A 129 -4.84 -1.43 17.93
CA ILE A 129 -6.23 -1.84 17.68
C ILE A 129 -6.35 -3.35 17.86
N LEU A 130 -5.54 -4.15 17.16
CA LEU A 130 -5.61 -5.61 17.23
C LEU A 130 -5.38 -6.16 18.65
N GLY A 131 -4.47 -5.54 19.41
CA GLY A 131 -4.23 -5.86 20.82
C GLY A 131 -5.42 -5.52 21.73
N SER A 132 -6.15 -4.45 21.43
CA SER A 132 -7.34 -4.04 22.17
C SER A 132 -8.61 -4.84 21.84
N LEU A 133 -8.61 -5.59 20.73
CA LEU A 133 -9.79 -6.37 20.34
C LEU A 133 -10.01 -7.58 21.29
N PRO A 134 -11.27 -7.86 21.63
CA PRO A 134 -11.63 -9.12 22.26
C PRO A 134 -11.19 -10.33 21.42
N ALA A 135 -10.76 -11.42 22.06
CA ALA A 135 -10.23 -12.59 21.38
C ALA A 135 -11.21 -13.19 20.35
N ASN A 136 -12.51 -13.18 20.66
CA ASN A 136 -13.55 -13.65 19.74
C ASN A 136 -13.66 -12.78 18.47
N VAL A 137 -13.44 -11.47 18.58
CA VAL A 137 -13.44 -10.55 17.43
C VAL A 137 -12.17 -10.72 16.60
N ARG A 138 -11.02 -10.94 17.23
CA ARG A 138 -9.75 -11.22 16.53
C ARG A 138 -9.82 -12.51 15.71
N ASN A 139 -10.29 -13.60 16.33
CA ASN A 139 -10.43 -14.90 15.67
C ASN A 139 -11.42 -14.85 14.50
N GLU A 140 -12.49 -14.07 14.62
CA GLU A 140 -13.47 -13.84 13.56
C GLU A 140 -12.82 -13.14 12.34
N ILE A 141 -12.06 -12.07 12.59
CA ILE A 141 -11.34 -11.34 11.53
C ILE A 141 -10.30 -12.24 10.87
N GLU A 142 -9.49 -12.96 11.65
CA GLU A 142 -8.46 -13.87 11.13
C GLU A 142 -9.06 -15.00 10.27
N SER A 143 -10.16 -15.61 10.73
CA SER A 143 -10.84 -16.68 10.00
C SER A 143 -11.42 -16.18 8.68
N ALA A 144 -12.01 -14.98 8.68
CA ALA A 144 -12.55 -14.39 7.46
C ALA A 144 -11.47 -13.93 6.45
N MET A 145 -10.24 -13.73 6.91
CA MET A 145 -9.09 -13.42 6.05
C MET A 145 -8.43 -14.66 5.43
N GLN A 146 -8.61 -15.85 6.03
CA GLN A 146 -8.05 -17.11 5.52
C GLN A 146 -8.90 -17.75 4.40
N GLY A 147 -10.15 -17.29 4.22
CA GLY A 147 -11.10 -17.83 3.24
C GLY A 147 -12.02 -18.88 3.83
#